data_AF-A0A934KAK4-F1
#
_entry.id   AF-A0A934KAK4-F1
#
_cell.length_a   1.000
_cell.length_b   1.000
_cell.length_c   1.000
_cell.angle_alpha   90.00
_cell.angle_beta   90.00
_cell.angle_gamma   90.00
#
_symmetry.space_group_name_H-M   'P 1'
#
loop_
_entity.id
_entity.type
_entity.pdbx_description
1 polymer ?
#
loop_
_entity_poly.entity_id
_entity_poly.type
_entity_poly.pdbx_seq_one_letter_code
_entity_poly.pdbx_strand_id
1 'polypeptide(L)'
;MGKRRVQQTRQVRQVRRVKPKVAPAAPPAGAPQQRRQRERYVQSGGMLQGYSPELVVRIGRFAAAAAVACLVVMALILLLPPYGWPVRIVAALVWVVPLAFGASFIVPGVRLAFKDRKEEPRMVQGQLQGASAISTSFGLGMLMLKTRGGQEQYLVSPDKLAKVPGNQVTVMVSVTPNLRHVRSVGIMGQRLMPRPEPPVPKVVKRLRLLPIVTPIILALAAILGTDVVALLPIHPDLLHAGVALLVGAALAAAVYGLSLLFQRRIYREVETLMPGATG
;
A
#
# COMPACT_ATOMS: atom_id res chain seq x y z
N MET A 1 -20.38 40.58 52.45
CA MET A 1 -21.20 39.41 52.83
C MET A 1 -22.56 39.61 52.17
N GLY A 2 -23.02 38.85 51.17
CA GLY A 2 -22.97 37.42 50.98
C GLY A 2 -24.36 36.85 51.26
N LYS A 3 -25.13 36.49 50.21
CA LYS A 3 -26.08 35.36 50.22
C LYS A 3 -26.66 35.07 48.82
N ARG A 4 -26.05 34.02 48.26
CA ARG A 4 -26.53 32.99 47.34
C ARG A 4 -28.05 32.73 47.27
N ARG A 5 -28.40 32.15 46.11
CA ARG A 5 -29.50 31.24 45.76
C ARG A 5 -30.82 31.90 45.35
N VAL A 6 -31.59 31.43 44.36
CA VAL A 6 -31.51 30.46 43.25
C VAL A 6 -32.98 30.14 42.94
N GLN A 7 -33.31 30.12 41.64
CA GLN A 7 -34.36 29.29 41.01
C GLN A 7 -35.84 29.66 41.09
N GLN A 8 -36.40 29.49 39.89
CA GLN A 8 -37.71 28.93 39.57
C GLN A 8 -38.91 29.88 39.61
N THR A 9 -39.15 30.51 38.47
CA THR A 9 -40.53 30.59 37.98
C THR A 9 -40.56 30.38 36.47
N ARG A 10 -41.08 29.21 36.10
CA ARG A 10 -41.70 28.82 34.82
C ARG A 10 -41.77 29.91 33.75
N GLN A 11 -41.03 29.71 32.67
CA GLN A 11 -41.54 30.07 31.33
C GLN A 11 -41.48 28.85 30.43
N VAL A 12 -42.68 28.33 30.22
CA VAL A 12 -43.09 27.35 29.22
C VAL A 12 -42.61 27.85 27.85
N ARG A 13 -41.49 27.30 27.35
CA ARG A 13 -41.03 27.59 25.99
C ARG A 13 -41.27 26.38 25.10
N GLN A 14 -42.39 26.47 24.41
CA GLN A 14 -42.84 25.68 23.26
C GLN A 14 -41.76 24.81 22.62
N VAL A 15 -41.91 23.50 22.76
CA VAL A 15 -41.14 22.51 22.03
C VAL A 15 -41.71 22.43 20.61
N ARG A 16 -41.32 23.37 19.75
CA ARG A 16 -41.61 23.25 18.31
C ARG A 16 -40.68 22.17 17.77
N ARG A 17 -41.24 20.99 17.45
CA ARG A 17 -40.56 19.93 16.70
C ARG A 17 -40.05 20.51 15.38
N VAL A 18 -38.78 20.90 15.35
CA VAL A 18 -38.07 21.21 14.12
C VAL A 18 -37.71 19.86 13.51
N LYS A 19 -38.48 19.44 12.50
CA LYS A 19 -38.01 18.41 11.55
C LYS A 19 -36.65 18.89 11.03
N PRO A 20 -35.54 18.14 11.20
CA PRO A 20 -34.31 18.49 10.51
C PRO A 20 -34.61 18.43 9.01
N LYS A 21 -34.70 19.62 8.40
CA LYS A 21 -34.73 19.78 6.96
C LYS A 21 -33.44 19.14 6.47
N VAL A 22 -33.58 18.01 5.79
CA VAL A 22 -32.48 17.26 5.18
C VAL A 22 -31.68 18.27 4.35
N ALA A 23 -30.51 18.64 4.87
CA ALA A 23 -29.53 19.37 4.10
C ALA A 23 -29.13 18.45 2.93
N PRO A 24 -29.03 18.97 1.70
CA PRO A 24 -28.60 18.16 0.57
C PRO A 24 -27.25 17.53 0.91
N ALA A 25 -27.15 16.22 0.66
CA ALA A 25 -25.98 15.41 0.95
C ALA A 25 -24.71 16.13 0.48
N ALA A 26 -23.84 16.47 1.44
CA ALA A 26 -22.53 17.02 1.15
C ALA A 26 -21.75 15.99 0.30
N PRO A 27 -21.07 16.41 -0.78
CA PRO A 27 -20.15 15.54 -1.50
C PRO A 27 -19.07 15.02 -0.52
N PRO A 28 -18.53 13.81 -0.73
CA PRO A 28 -17.72 13.11 0.27
C PRO A 28 -16.54 13.96 0.72
N ALA A 29 -16.59 14.42 1.98
CA ALA A 29 -15.54 15.16 2.64
C ALA A 29 -14.30 14.26 2.75
N GLY A 30 -13.34 14.41 1.83
CA GLY A 30 -12.11 13.62 1.86
C GLY A 30 -11.23 13.71 0.60
N ALA A 31 -11.78 14.05 -0.57
CA ALA A 31 -11.03 14.03 -1.83
C ALA A 31 -9.71 14.84 -1.84
N PRO A 32 -9.64 16.11 -1.36
CA PRO A 32 -8.38 16.86 -1.36
C PRO A 32 -7.39 16.38 -0.28
N GLN A 33 -7.89 15.89 0.86
CA GLN A 33 -7.07 15.36 1.95
C GLN A 33 -6.49 13.99 1.60
N GLN A 34 -7.27 13.14 0.96
CA GLN A 34 -6.87 11.82 0.49
C GLN A 34 -5.90 11.91 -0.69
N ARG A 35 -6.05 12.90 -1.58
CA ARG A 35 -5.04 13.22 -2.62
C ARG A 35 -3.72 13.65 -1.99
N ARG A 36 -3.72 14.60 -1.05
CA ARG A 36 -2.50 15.01 -0.34
C ARG A 36 -1.85 13.88 0.44
N GLN A 37 -2.62 12.99 1.04
CA GLN A 37 -2.09 11.78 1.69
C GLN A 37 -1.46 10.81 0.68
N ARG A 38 -2.11 10.57 -0.47
CA ARG A 38 -1.56 9.76 -1.56
C ARG A 38 -0.28 10.35 -2.13
N GLU A 39 -0.24 11.66 -2.35
CA GLU A 39 0.96 12.37 -2.81
C GLU A 39 2.10 12.25 -1.82
N ARG A 40 1.82 12.44 -0.51
CA ARG A 40 2.83 12.24 0.55
C ARG A 40 3.34 10.80 0.60
N TYR A 41 2.46 9.82 0.40
CA TYR A 41 2.81 8.40 0.37
C TYR A 41 3.71 8.06 -0.84
N VAL A 42 3.35 8.56 -2.03
CA VAL A 42 4.16 8.38 -3.25
C VAL A 42 5.50 9.11 -3.12
N GLN A 43 5.50 10.32 -2.56
CA GLN A 43 6.71 11.10 -2.29
C GLN A 43 7.65 10.42 -1.28
N SER A 44 7.13 9.65 -0.33
CA SER A 44 7.92 8.85 0.61
C SER A 44 8.34 7.48 0.07
N GLY A 45 8.14 7.21 -1.22
CA GLY A 45 8.56 5.96 -1.87
C GLY A 45 7.49 4.86 -1.95
N GLY A 46 6.24 5.21 -1.65
CA GLY A 46 5.09 4.32 -1.80
C GLY A 46 5.27 3.02 -1.02
N MET A 47 5.15 1.88 -1.71
CA MET A 47 5.26 0.54 -1.10
C MET A 47 6.66 0.22 -0.58
N LEU A 48 7.68 0.96 -1.02
CA LEU A 48 9.07 0.78 -0.63
C LEU A 48 9.50 1.72 0.52
N GLN A 49 8.55 2.50 1.06
CA GLN A 49 8.79 3.32 2.24
C GLN A 49 9.19 2.45 3.44
N GLY A 50 10.23 2.87 4.15
CA GLY A 50 10.75 2.21 5.34
C GLY A 50 11.77 1.08 5.09
N TYR A 51 11.95 0.65 3.84
CA TYR A 51 12.97 -0.34 3.48
C TYR A 51 14.37 0.26 3.35
N SER A 52 15.40 -0.54 3.58
CA SER A 52 16.77 -0.06 3.44
C SER A 52 17.08 0.33 1.98
N PRO A 53 17.84 1.41 1.75
CA PRO A 53 18.22 1.83 0.40
C PRO A 53 18.91 0.70 -0.40
N GLU A 54 19.73 -0.13 0.25
CA GLU A 54 20.41 -1.29 -0.37
C GLU A 54 19.42 -2.31 -0.93
N LEU A 55 18.38 -2.62 -0.16
CA LEU A 55 17.37 -3.59 -0.52
C LEU A 55 16.52 -3.05 -1.68
N VAL A 56 16.13 -1.77 -1.60
CA VAL A 56 15.37 -1.11 -2.67
C VAL A 56 16.16 -1.08 -3.98
N VAL A 57 17.46 -0.78 -3.95
CA VAL A 57 18.32 -0.84 -5.15
C VAL A 57 18.42 -2.27 -5.69
N ARG A 58 18.52 -3.28 -4.82
CA ARG A 58 18.56 -4.69 -5.25
C ARG A 58 17.24 -5.10 -5.91
N ILE A 59 16.09 -4.73 -5.35
CA ILE A 59 14.77 -4.93 -5.98
C ILE A 59 14.72 -4.21 -7.33
N GLY A 60 15.21 -2.96 -7.39
CA GLY A 60 15.29 -2.20 -8.64
C GLY A 60 16.08 -2.92 -9.74
N ARG A 61 17.19 -3.58 -9.41
CA ARG A 61 17.98 -4.37 -10.37
C ARG A 61 17.24 -5.61 -10.85
N PHE A 62 16.59 -6.35 -9.95
CA PHE A 62 15.78 -7.51 -10.35
C PHE A 62 14.59 -7.10 -11.22
N ALA A 63 13.96 -5.97 -10.90
CA ALA A 63 12.89 -5.41 -11.71
C ALA A 63 13.38 -4.96 -13.09
N ALA A 64 14.56 -4.34 -13.17
CA ALA A 64 15.19 -4.00 -14.45
C ALA A 64 15.49 -5.25 -15.30
N ALA A 65 16.03 -6.30 -14.68
CA ALA A 65 16.26 -7.57 -15.37
C ALA A 65 14.95 -8.19 -15.89
N ALA A 66 13.89 -8.17 -15.08
CA ALA A 66 12.56 -8.63 -15.49
C ALA A 66 11.98 -7.77 -16.63
N ALA A 67 12.19 -6.45 -16.60
CA ALA A 67 11.77 -5.55 -17.67
C ALA A 67 12.51 -5.84 -18.98
N VAL A 68 13.82 -6.09 -18.92
CA VAL A 68 14.61 -6.52 -20.09
C VAL A 68 14.09 -7.86 -20.62
N ALA A 69 13.80 -8.83 -19.74
CA ALA A 69 13.21 -10.10 -20.16
C ALA A 69 11.86 -9.91 -20.87
N CYS A 70 10.99 -9.03 -20.34
CA CYS A 70 9.71 -8.70 -21.01
C CYS A 70 9.93 -8.09 -22.39
N LEU A 71 10.92 -7.19 -22.55
CA LEU A 71 11.25 -6.60 -23.85
C LEU A 71 11.80 -7.62 -24.84
N VAL A 72 12.63 -8.57 -24.37
CA VAL A 72 13.12 -9.67 -25.20
C VAL A 72 11.98 -10.55 -25.68
N VAL A 73 11.03 -10.90 -24.79
CA VAL A 73 9.85 -11.70 -25.16
C VAL A 73 8.97 -10.94 -26.17
N MET A 74 8.74 -9.64 -25.96
CA MET A 74 8.04 -8.80 -26.94
C MET A 74 8.73 -8.82 -28.31
N ALA A 75 10.05 -8.67 -28.35
CA ALA A 75 10.82 -8.71 -29.59
C ALA A 75 10.71 -10.08 -30.29
N LEU A 76 10.78 -11.17 -29.51
CA LEU A 76 10.60 -12.52 -30.03
C LEU A 76 9.19 -12.73 -30.61
N ILE A 77 8.14 -12.27 -29.93
CA ILE A 77 6.75 -12.35 -30.41
C ILE A 77 6.55 -11.56 -31.71
N LEU A 78 7.29 -10.46 -31.91
CA LEU A 78 7.22 -9.67 -33.14
C LEU A 78 8.00 -10.33 -34.30
N LEU A 79 9.16 -10.93 -34.03
CA LEU A 79 10.06 -11.46 -35.08
C LEU A 79 9.78 -12.92 -35.50
N LEU A 80 9.52 -13.82 -34.55
CA LEU A 80 9.56 -15.26 -34.80
C LEU A 80 8.25 -15.91 -35.28
N PRO A 81 7.05 -15.53 -34.81
CA PRO A 81 5.87 -16.34 -35.08
C PRO A 81 5.37 -16.23 -36.52
N PRO A 82 4.72 -17.27 -37.08
CA PRO A 82 4.13 -17.24 -38.41
C PRO A 82 2.81 -16.45 -38.50
N TYR A 83 2.39 -15.76 -37.42
CA TYR A 83 1.11 -15.05 -37.36
C TYR A 83 1.05 -13.83 -38.28
N GLY A 84 -0.16 -13.43 -38.65
CA GLY A 84 -0.43 -12.12 -39.21
C GLY A 84 -0.03 -10.98 -38.26
N TRP A 85 0.38 -9.85 -38.84
CA TRP A 85 0.77 -8.63 -38.11
C TRP A 85 -0.19 -8.20 -36.98
N PRO A 86 -1.53 -8.28 -37.13
CA PRO A 86 -2.46 -7.85 -36.08
C PRO A 86 -2.31 -8.64 -34.76
N VAL A 87 -2.13 -9.96 -34.86
CA VAL A 87 -2.02 -10.85 -33.68
C VAL A 87 -0.71 -10.58 -32.93
N ARG A 88 0.38 -10.34 -33.66
CA ARG A 88 1.70 -10.03 -33.06
C ARG A 88 1.66 -8.73 -32.25
N ILE A 89 0.96 -7.71 -32.76
CA ILE A 89 0.82 -6.43 -32.06
C ILE A 89 0.02 -6.61 -30.77
N VAL A 90 -1.10 -7.32 -30.81
CA VAL A 90 -1.93 -7.57 -29.62
C VAL A 90 -1.17 -8.37 -28.57
N ALA A 91 -0.49 -9.44 -28.97
CA ALA A 91 0.33 -10.24 -28.05
C ALA A 91 1.46 -9.41 -27.43
N ALA A 92 2.16 -8.59 -28.22
CA ALA A 92 3.22 -7.72 -27.71
C ALA A 92 2.70 -6.63 -26.75
N LEU A 93 1.51 -6.07 -27.00
CA LEU A 93 0.92 -5.04 -26.14
C LEU A 93 0.62 -5.56 -24.72
N VAL A 94 0.27 -6.83 -24.58
CA VAL A 94 -0.06 -7.42 -23.26
C VAL A 94 1.18 -7.46 -22.36
N TRP A 95 2.37 -7.66 -22.93
CA TRP A 95 3.64 -7.63 -22.20
C TRP A 95 4.05 -6.23 -21.71
N VAL A 96 3.39 -5.16 -22.19
CA VAL A 96 3.55 -3.80 -21.64
C VAL A 96 2.92 -3.70 -20.25
N VAL A 97 1.89 -4.51 -19.94
CA VAL A 97 1.15 -4.44 -18.68
C VAL A 97 2.04 -4.73 -17.45
N PRO A 98 2.80 -5.86 -17.38
CA PRO A 98 3.78 -6.07 -16.31
C PRO A 98 4.83 -4.96 -16.21
N LEU A 99 5.27 -4.42 -17.36
CA LEU A 99 6.27 -3.37 -17.42
C LEU A 99 5.76 -2.09 -16.77
N ALA A 100 4.53 -1.68 -17.10
CA ALA A 100 3.88 -0.49 -16.57
C ALA A 100 3.63 -0.61 -15.06
N PHE A 101 3.15 -1.76 -14.59
CA PHE A 101 2.97 -2.00 -13.16
C PHE A 101 4.30 -1.99 -12.41
N GLY A 102 5.30 -2.74 -12.88
CA GLY A 102 6.62 -2.78 -12.27
C GLY A 102 7.26 -1.39 -12.19
N ALA A 103 7.20 -0.63 -13.28
CA ALA A 103 7.72 0.74 -13.32
C ALA A 103 7.01 1.66 -12.31
N SER A 104 5.68 1.60 -12.25
CA SER A 104 4.87 2.47 -11.36
C SER A 104 5.19 2.26 -9.87
N PHE A 105 5.42 1.01 -9.45
CA PHE A 105 5.69 0.70 -8.05
C PHE A 105 7.16 0.86 -7.64
N ILE A 106 8.11 0.63 -8.56
CA ILE A 106 9.52 0.46 -8.21
C ILE A 106 10.34 1.71 -8.51
N VAL A 107 10.07 2.40 -9.62
CA VAL A 107 10.85 3.58 -10.05
C VAL A 107 10.84 4.71 -9.01
N PRO A 108 9.70 5.09 -8.40
CA PRO A 108 9.68 6.14 -7.39
C PRO A 108 10.55 5.79 -6.17
N GLY A 109 10.47 4.54 -5.68
CA GLY A 109 11.26 4.10 -4.53
C GLY A 109 12.76 4.02 -4.82
N VAL A 110 13.15 3.51 -6.00
CA VAL A 110 14.55 3.43 -6.43
C VAL A 110 15.17 4.83 -6.57
N ARG A 111 14.43 5.78 -7.15
CA ARG A 111 14.89 7.17 -7.28
C ARG A 111 15.18 7.80 -5.91
N LEU A 112 14.33 7.54 -4.92
CA LEU A 112 14.51 8.04 -3.55
C LEU A 112 15.66 7.31 -2.83
N ALA A 113 15.83 6.01 -3.06
CA ALA A 113 16.97 5.24 -2.52
C ALA A 113 18.32 5.80 -2.97
N PHE A 114 18.42 6.22 -4.23
CA PHE A 114 19.64 6.86 -4.75
C PHE A 114 19.91 8.24 -4.15
N LYS A 115 18.87 8.99 -3.78
CA LYS A 115 19.01 10.27 -3.07
C LYS A 115 19.45 10.05 -1.62
N ASP A 116 18.82 9.10 -0.92
CA ASP A 116 19.15 8.77 0.46
C ASP A 116 20.58 8.25 0.65
N ARG A 117 21.17 7.63 -0.37
CA ARG A 117 22.59 7.23 -0.33
C ARG A 117 23.57 8.41 -0.30
N LYS A 118 23.12 9.60 -0.71
CA LYS A 118 23.94 10.81 -0.78
C LYS A 118 23.69 11.75 0.38
N GLU A 119 22.65 11.52 1.17
CA GLU A 119 22.22 12.39 2.26
C GLU A 119 22.52 11.75 3.62
N GLU A 120 22.87 12.58 4.60
CA GLU A 120 23.14 12.11 5.95
C GLU A 120 21.84 11.74 6.69
N PRO A 121 21.88 10.71 7.55
CA PRO A 121 20.70 10.29 8.29
C PRO A 121 20.31 11.34 9.33
N ARG A 122 19.04 11.75 9.32
CA ARG A 122 18.48 12.71 10.26
C ARG A 122 18.17 12.02 11.58
N MET A 123 18.61 12.64 12.68
CA MET A 123 18.27 12.19 14.03
C MET A 123 16.96 12.84 14.48
N VAL A 124 15.97 12.01 14.80
CA VAL A 124 14.66 12.43 15.29
C VAL A 124 14.49 11.92 16.72
N GLN A 125 14.23 12.83 17.64
CA GLN A 125 14.02 12.52 19.05
C GLN A 125 12.58 12.84 19.44
N GLY A 126 11.92 11.91 20.12
CA GLY A 126 10.53 12.09 20.55
C GLY A 126 10.11 11.09 21.63
N GLN A 127 8.97 11.37 22.23
CA GLN A 127 8.35 10.45 23.18
C GLN A 127 7.63 9.33 22.42
N LEU A 128 7.84 8.08 22.81
CA LEU A 128 7.11 6.94 22.24
C LEU A 128 5.63 7.04 22.64
N GLN A 129 4.77 7.20 21.64
CA GLN A 129 3.32 7.23 21.82
C GLN A 129 2.69 5.86 21.57
N GLY A 130 3.29 5.09 20.65
CA GLY A 130 2.88 3.74 20.35
C GLY A 130 3.88 3.07 19.43
N ALA A 131 3.93 1.75 19.50
CA ALA A 131 4.58 0.95 18.48
C ALA A 131 3.61 -0.15 18.09
N SER A 132 3.70 -0.73 16.91
CA SER A 132 2.94 -1.92 16.53
C SER A 132 3.78 -2.80 15.62
N ALA A 133 3.65 -4.12 15.75
CA ALA A 133 4.21 -5.08 14.79
C ALA A 133 3.44 -5.08 13.44
N ILE A 134 2.37 -4.27 13.37
CA ILE A 134 1.47 -4.18 12.23
C ILE A 134 1.65 -2.80 11.59
N SER A 135 2.22 -2.80 10.38
CA SER A 135 2.30 -1.60 9.55
C SER A 135 1.70 -1.82 8.16
N THR A 136 1.58 -0.72 7.41
CA THR A 136 1.12 -0.67 6.01
C THR A 136 2.15 -1.25 5.04
N SER A 137 3.43 -1.32 5.42
CA SER A 137 4.49 -1.91 4.61
C SER A 137 4.77 -3.36 5.02
N PHE A 138 4.98 -4.23 4.02
CA PHE A 138 5.21 -5.65 4.27
C PHE A 138 6.46 -5.86 5.14
N GLY A 139 6.39 -6.76 6.11
CA GLY A 139 7.53 -7.08 6.99
C GLY A 139 8.04 -5.97 7.91
N LEU A 140 7.44 -4.77 7.92
CA LEU A 140 7.79 -3.68 8.82
C LEU A 140 6.75 -3.50 9.94
N GLY A 141 7.21 -3.10 11.12
CA GLY A 141 6.40 -2.57 12.21
C GLY A 141 6.25 -1.05 12.09
N MET A 142 5.37 -0.46 12.89
CA MET A 142 5.15 0.97 12.97
C MET A 142 5.60 1.49 14.34
N LEU A 143 6.18 2.68 14.36
CA LEU A 143 6.60 3.37 15.55
C LEU A 143 6.10 4.81 15.48
N MET A 144 5.26 5.18 16.43
CA MET A 144 4.64 6.50 16.55
C MET A 144 5.38 7.29 17.63
N LEU A 145 5.97 8.40 17.20
CA LEU A 145 6.69 9.33 18.07
C LEU A 145 5.95 10.64 18.15
N LYS A 146 5.83 11.18 19.35
CA LYS A 146 5.46 12.57 19.56
C LYS A 146 6.75 13.39 19.61
N THR A 147 7.06 14.09 18.53
CA THR A 147 8.21 15.00 18.42
C THR A 147 7.76 16.44 18.67
N ARG A 148 8.71 17.39 18.77
CA ARG A 148 8.39 18.82 18.94
C ARG A 148 7.58 19.39 17.76
N GLY A 149 7.68 18.78 16.58
CA GLY A 149 6.96 19.18 15.37
C GLY A 149 5.60 18.50 15.16
N GLY A 150 5.18 17.61 16.07
CA GLY A 150 3.91 16.89 15.97
C GLY A 150 4.04 15.39 16.18
N GLN A 151 3.02 14.62 15.78
CA GLN A 151 3.07 13.16 15.78
C GLN A 151 3.65 12.65 14.45
N GLU A 152 4.76 11.92 14.53
CA GLU A 152 5.43 11.32 13.37
C GLU A 152 5.35 9.79 13.43
N GLN A 153 5.05 9.17 12.30
CA GLN A 153 4.97 7.72 12.16
C GLN A 153 6.13 7.22 11.30
N TYR A 154 6.86 6.24 11.83
CA TYR A 154 7.99 5.60 11.16
C TYR A 154 7.76 4.11 11.00
N LEU A 155 8.27 3.56 9.90
CA LEU A 155 8.24 2.14 9.61
C LEU A 155 9.58 1.53 10.02
N VAL A 156 9.55 0.54 10.91
CA VAL A 156 10.72 0.01 11.62
C VAL A 156 10.81 -1.49 11.37
N SER A 157 12.01 -2.03 11.18
CA SER A 157 12.20 -3.47 11.06
C SER A 157 11.88 -4.20 12.38
N PRO A 158 11.39 -5.46 12.35
CA PRO A 158 11.03 -6.21 13.54
C PRO A 158 12.15 -6.27 14.59
N ASP A 159 13.40 -6.50 14.16
CA ASP A 159 14.57 -6.56 15.04
C ASP A 159 14.84 -5.24 15.80
N LYS A 160 14.45 -4.11 15.21
CA LYS A 160 14.59 -2.77 15.81
C LYS A 160 13.37 -2.44 16.67
N LEU A 161 12.19 -2.93 16.30
CA LEU A 161 10.97 -2.81 17.09
C LEU A 161 11.03 -3.63 18.39
N ALA A 162 11.64 -4.81 18.36
CA ALA A 162 11.86 -5.66 19.54
C ALA A 162 12.71 -4.97 20.61
N LYS A 163 13.56 -4.02 20.22
CA LYS A 163 14.35 -3.21 21.15
C LYS A 163 13.52 -2.15 21.85
N VAL A 164 12.38 -1.75 21.29
CA VAL A 164 11.55 -0.65 21.80
C VAL A 164 10.70 -1.13 22.98
N PRO A 165 10.81 -0.51 24.17
CA PRO A 165 10.02 -0.90 25.33
C PRO A 165 8.54 -0.57 25.12
N GLY A 166 7.66 -1.32 25.78
CA GLY A 166 6.20 -1.06 25.76
C GLY A 166 5.75 0.16 26.58
N ASN A 167 6.68 0.90 27.18
CA ASN A 167 6.41 2.05 28.04
C ASN A 167 6.63 3.39 27.29
N GLN A 168 6.08 4.49 27.80
CA GLN A 168 6.28 5.84 27.26
C GLN A 168 7.72 6.33 27.53
N VAL A 169 8.66 5.92 26.68
CA VAL A 169 10.08 6.27 26.80
C VAL A 169 10.48 7.23 25.68
N THR A 170 11.43 8.12 25.96
CA THR A 170 12.04 8.96 24.93
C THR A 170 12.92 8.09 24.03
N VAL A 171 12.67 8.13 22.74
CA VAL A 171 13.37 7.33 21.74
C VAL A 171 14.04 8.27 20.75
N MET A 172 15.30 7.97 20.42
CA MET A 172 16.06 8.60 19.37
C MET A 172 16.12 7.66 18.17
N VAL A 173 15.63 8.12 17.03
CA VAL A 173 15.58 7.35 15.80
C VAL A 173 16.43 8.03 14.74
N SER A 174 17.38 7.29 14.18
CA SER A 174 18.15 7.73 13.01
C SER A 174 17.38 7.33 11.75
N VAL A 175 16.96 8.30 10.95
CA VAL A 175 16.05 8.11 9.82
C VAL A 175 16.65 8.69 8.54
N THR A 176 16.52 7.97 7.43
CA THR A 176 16.85 8.52 6.11
C THR A 176 15.79 9.53 5.64
N PRO A 177 16.19 10.66 5.05
CA PRO A 177 15.28 11.77 4.75
C PRO A 177 14.15 11.44 3.78
N ASN A 178 14.38 10.62 2.74
CA ASN A 178 13.41 10.37 1.68
C ASN A 178 12.58 9.10 1.89
N LEU A 179 13.22 7.92 2.02
CA LEU A 179 12.54 6.64 2.24
C LEU A 179 12.03 6.46 3.67
N ARG A 180 12.41 7.35 4.60
CA ARG A 180 12.08 7.27 6.03
C ARG A 180 12.47 5.93 6.65
N HIS A 181 13.53 5.30 6.12
CA HIS A 181 14.08 4.09 6.67
C HIS A 181 14.77 4.39 7.99
N VAL A 182 14.34 3.67 9.03
CA VAL A 182 14.94 3.75 10.36
C VAL A 182 16.24 2.96 10.40
N ARG A 183 17.39 3.64 10.40
CA ARG A 183 18.74 3.04 10.44
C ARG A 183 19.06 2.51 11.83
N SER A 184 18.79 3.27 12.88
CA SER A 184 18.99 2.86 14.27
C SER A 184 17.91 3.43 15.19
N VAL A 185 17.64 2.69 16.27
CA VAL A 185 16.73 3.10 17.35
C VAL A 185 17.52 3.05 18.65
N GLY A 186 17.75 4.23 19.24
CA GLY A 186 18.34 4.41 20.57
C GLY A 186 17.24 4.74 21.58
N ILE A 187 17.33 4.18 22.77
CA ILE A 187 16.35 4.42 23.84
C ILE A 187 17.04 5.32 24.86
N MET A 188 16.42 6.46 25.15
CA MET A 188 16.86 7.40 26.15
C MET A 188 16.00 7.18 27.40
N GLY A 189 16.33 6.14 28.18
CA GLY A 189 15.62 5.78 29.42
C GLY A 189 15.76 4.32 29.84
N GLN A 190 15.23 3.98 31.02
CA GLN A 190 15.27 2.62 31.56
C GLN A 190 14.31 1.69 30.81
N ARG A 191 14.82 0.51 30.40
CA ARG A 191 14.04 -0.54 29.74
C ARG A 191 13.28 -1.33 30.79
N LEU A 192 12.09 -0.87 31.17
CA LEU A 192 11.38 -1.46 32.30
C LEU A 192 10.64 -2.77 31.96
N MET A 193 10.22 -3.00 30.71
CA MET A 193 9.62 -4.28 30.30
C MET A 193 9.83 -4.60 28.81
N PRO A 194 10.20 -5.84 28.47
CA PRO A 194 10.07 -6.36 27.11
C PRO A 194 8.61 -6.32 26.69
N ARG A 195 8.35 -5.89 25.47
CA ARG A 195 6.99 -5.82 24.96
C ARG A 195 6.53 -7.22 24.53
N PRO A 196 5.38 -7.72 24.99
CA PRO A 196 4.76 -8.90 24.39
C PRO A 196 4.32 -8.55 22.95
N GLU A 197 4.85 -9.28 21.97
CA GLU A 197 4.41 -9.14 20.59
C GLU A 197 2.95 -9.59 20.49
N PRO A 198 2.01 -8.74 20.03
CA PRO A 198 0.68 -9.23 19.76
C PRO A 198 0.77 -10.28 18.63
N PRO A 199 0.22 -11.49 18.80
CA PRO A 199 0.29 -12.51 17.77
C PRO A 199 -0.40 -11.98 16.51
N VAL A 200 0.36 -11.74 15.44
CA VAL A 200 -0.21 -11.25 14.19
C VAL A 200 -1.07 -12.37 13.61
N PRO A 201 -2.40 -12.20 13.51
CA PRO A 201 -3.27 -13.24 12.97
C PRO A 201 -2.83 -13.59 11.55
N LYS A 202 -2.78 -14.88 11.21
CA LYS A 202 -2.40 -15.35 9.87
C LYS A 202 -3.21 -14.68 8.76
N VAL A 203 -4.45 -14.27 9.07
CA VAL A 203 -5.38 -13.53 8.21
C VAL A 203 -4.82 -12.15 7.79
N VAL A 204 -4.22 -11.42 8.72
CA VAL A 204 -3.60 -10.11 8.45
C VAL A 204 -2.38 -10.26 7.55
N LYS A 205 -1.61 -11.36 7.69
CA LYS A 205 -0.49 -11.67 6.79
C LYS A 205 -0.97 -11.92 5.35
N ARG A 206 -2.10 -12.62 5.18
CA ARG A 206 -2.70 -12.86 3.86
C ARG A 206 -3.24 -11.58 3.23
N LEU A 207 -3.93 -10.74 3.99
CA LEU A 207 -4.47 -9.47 3.50
C LEU A 207 -3.36 -8.54 2.97
N ARG A 208 -2.17 -8.55 3.60
CA ARG A 208 -1.01 -7.75 3.15
C ARG A 208 -0.40 -8.23 1.84
N LEU A 209 -0.57 -9.50 1.47
CA LEU A 209 -0.03 -10.04 0.21
C LEU A 209 -0.92 -9.74 -0.99
N LEU A 210 -2.23 -9.54 -0.78
CA LEU A 210 -3.19 -9.33 -1.87
C LEU A 210 -2.81 -8.16 -2.80
N PRO A 211 -2.40 -6.97 -2.33
CA PRO A 211 -2.03 -5.87 -3.22
C PRO A 211 -0.83 -6.14 -4.12
N ILE A 212 -0.02 -7.17 -3.80
CA ILE A 212 1.13 -7.59 -4.61
C ILE A 212 0.76 -8.77 -5.51
N VAL A 213 0.08 -9.77 -4.95
CA VAL A 213 -0.25 -11.01 -5.65
C VAL A 213 -1.33 -10.78 -6.70
N THR A 214 -2.35 -9.97 -6.42
CA THR A 214 -3.44 -9.70 -7.36
C THR A 214 -2.96 -9.12 -8.70
N PRO A 215 -2.14 -8.04 -8.76
CA PRO A 215 -1.68 -7.53 -10.05
C PRO A 215 -0.75 -8.51 -10.79
N ILE A 216 0.02 -9.34 -10.06
CA ILE A 216 0.86 -10.38 -10.68
C ILE A 216 -0.01 -11.46 -11.34
N ILE A 217 -0.98 -12.03 -10.61
CA ILE A 217 -1.87 -13.05 -11.16
C ILE A 217 -2.70 -12.47 -12.32
N LEU A 218 -3.14 -11.22 -12.20
CA LEU A 218 -3.88 -10.54 -13.27
C LEU A 218 -3.04 -10.40 -14.54
N ALA A 219 -1.79 -9.95 -14.40
CA ALA A 219 -0.88 -9.83 -15.53
C ALA A 219 -0.57 -11.20 -16.16
N LEU A 220 -0.34 -12.23 -15.35
CA LEU A 220 -0.12 -13.59 -15.84
C LEU A 220 -1.35 -14.15 -16.56
N ALA A 221 -2.56 -13.93 -16.04
CA ALA A 221 -3.79 -14.39 -16.68
C ALA A 221 -4.04 -13.69 -18.02
N ALA A 222 -3.73 -12.40 -18.11
CA ALA A 222 -3.80 -11.67 -19.38
C ALA A 222 -2.80 -12.25 -20.41
N ILE A 223 -1.53 -12.42 -20.02
CA ILE A 223 -0.46 -12.97 -20.87
C ILE A 223 -0.81 -14.38 -21.35
N LEU A 224 -1.13 -15.29 -20.43
CA LEU A 224 -1.45 -16.67 -20.78
C LEU A 224 -2.70 -16.75 -21.65
N GLY A 225 -3.72 -15.93 -21.37
CA GLY A 225 -4.93 -15.85 -22.18
C GLY A 225 -4.65 -15.41 -23.62
N THR A 226 -3.83 -14.37 -23.79
CA THR A 226 -3.51 -13.87 -25.14
C THR A 226 -2.54 -14.76 -25.89
N ASP A 227 -1.52 -15.30 -25.21
CA ASP A 227 -0.48 -16.11 -25.85
C ASP A 227 -1.00 -17.48 -26.27
N VAL A 228 -1.85 -18.12 -25.45
CA VAL A 228 -2.51 -19.39 -25.81
C VAL A 228 -3.44 -19.19 -27.01
N VAL A 229 -4.19 -18.10 -27.06
CA VAL A 229 -5.07 -17.83 -28.20
C VAL A 229 -4.26 -17.44 -29.44
N ALA A 230 -3.15 -16.73 -29.30
CA ALA A 230 -2.26 -16.42 -30.41
C ALA A 230 -1.70 -17.69 -31.08
N LEU A 231 -1.46 -18.76 -30.32
CA LEU A 231 -0.97 -20.06 -30.83
C LEU A 231 -2.02 -20.87 -31.60
N LEU A 232 -3.31 -20.52 -31.50
CA LEU A 232 -4.39 -21.21 -32.21
C LEU A 232 -4.45 -20.77 -33.68
N PRO A 233 -4.52 -21.69 -34.65
CA PRO A 233 -4.65 -21.36 -36.07
C PRO A 233 -6.08 -20.90 -36.38
N ILE A 234 -6.36 -19.61 -36.24
CA ILE A 234 -7.67 -18.99 -36.49
C ILE A 234 -7.55 -18.00 -37.64
N HIS A 235 -8.35 -18.18 -38.68
CA HIS A 235 -8.51 -17.19 -39.76
C HIS A 235 -9.95 -16.67 -39.77
N PRO A 236 -10.18 -15.39 -40.12
CA PRO A 236 -9.22 -14.35 -40.53
C PRO A 236 -8.49 -13.67 -39.36
N ASP A 237 -7.29 -13.15 -39.64
CA ASP A 237 -6.34 -12.62 -38.65
C ASP A 237 -6.88 -11.48 -37.77
N LEU A 238 -7.81 -10.67 -38.29
CA LEU A 238 -8.45 -9.59 -37.50
C LEU A 238 -9.40 -10.15 -36.43
N LEU A 239 -10.17 -11.18 -36.77
CA LEU A 239 -11.02 -11.85 -35.81
C LEU A 239 -10.18 -12.62 -34.79
N HIS A 240 -9.09 -13.25 -35.24
CA HIS A 240 -8.13 -13.90 -34.36
C HIS A 240 -7.53 -12.93 -33.33
N ALA A 241 -7.08 -11.75 -33.77
CA ALA A 241 -6.57 -10.71 -32.88
C ALA A 241 -7.63 -10.21 -31.88
N GLY A 242 -8.88 -10.03 -32.33
CA GLY A 242 -10.01 -9.65 -31.49
C GLY A 242 -10.33 -10.70 -30.41
N VAL A 243 -10.35 -11.99 -30.79
CA VAL A 243 -10.58 -13.10 -29.87
C VAL A 243 -9.44 -13.23 -28.87
N ALA A 244 -8.18 -13.07 -29.29
CA ALA A 244 -7.03 -13.09 -28.39
C ALA A 244 -7.14 -11.99 -27.32
N LEU A 245 -7.46 -10.76 -27.74
CA LEU A 245 -7.67 -9.64 -26.82
C LEU A 245 -8.83 -9.91 -25.85
N LEU A 246 -9.97 -10.39 -26.36
CA LEU A 246 -11.17 -10.64 -25.55
C LEU A 246 -10.95 -11.74 -24.52
N VAL A 247 -10.29 -12.84 -24.88
CA VAL A 247 -9.99 -13.95 -23.96
C VAL A 247 -9.01 -13.50 -22.88
N GLY A 248 -7.94 -12.78 -23.24
CA GLY A 248 -7.01 -12.20 -22.25
C GLY A 248 -7.70 -11.22 -21.30
N ALA A 249 -8.54 -10.34 -21.82
CA ALA A 249 -9.31 -9.38 -21.02
C ALA A 249 -10.33 -10.07 -20.11
N ALA A 250 -11.04 -11.08 -20.61
CA ALA A 250 -12.02 -11.84 -19.83
C ALA A 250 -11.38 -12.61 -18.68
N LEU A 251 -10.22 -13.24 -18.92
CA LEU A 251 -9.45 -13.93 -17.87
C LEU A 251 -8.93 -12.95 -16.82
N ALA A 252 -8.40 -11.80 -17.24
CA ALA A 252 -7.97 -10.76 -16.32
C ALA A 252 -9.13 -10.21 -15.47
N ALA A 253 -10.30 -9.99 -16.08
CA ALA A 253 -11.51 -9.55 -15.40
C ALA A 253 -12.03 -10.60 -14.40
N ALA A 254 -11.98 -11.89 -14.75
CA ALA A 254 -12.35 -12.98 -13.86
C ALA A 254 -11.43 -13.06 -12.63
N VAL A 255 -10.10 -12.94 -12.83
CA VAL A 255 -9.12 -12.89 -11.73
C VAL A 255 -9.36 -11.69 -10.83
N TYR A 256 -9.63 -10.51 -11.41
CA TYR A 256 -9.94 -9.32 -10.65
C TYR A 256 -11.22 -9.48 -9.81
N GLY A 257 -12.28 -10.05 -10.41
CA GLY A 257 -13.53 -10.35 -9.71
C GLY A 257 -13.36 -11.34 -8.56
N LEU A 258 -12.63 -12.43 -8.78
CA LEU A 258 -12.29 -13.41 -7.74
C LEU A 258 -11.47 -12.78 -6.61
N SER A 259 -10.50 -11.94 -6.95
CA SER A 259 -9.71 -11.21 -5.96
C SER A 259 -10.57 -10.29 -5.09
N LEU A 260 -11.55 -9.59 -5.67
CA LEU A 260 -12.48 -8.73 -4.93
C LEU A 260 -13.37 -9.54 -3.97
N LEU A 261 -13.89 -10.68 -4.42
CA LEU A 261 -14.68 -11.58 -3.58
C LEU A 261 -13.86 -12.13 -2.42
N PHE A 262 -12.61 -12.54 -2.69
CA PHE A 262 -11.70 -13.03 -1.67
C PHE A 262 -11.32 -11.95 -0.66
N GLN A 263 -11.07 -10.71 -1.12
CA GLN A 263 -10.86 -9.56 -0.24
C GLN A 263 -12.06 -9.34 0.67
N ARG A 264 -13.29 -9.31 0.13
CA ARG A 264 -14.51 -9.14 0.93
C ARG A 264 -14.67 -10.23 1.98
N ARG A 265 -14.36 -11.48 1.65
CA ARG A 265 -14.40 -12.60 2.60
C ARG A 265 -13.39 -12.42 3.73
N ILE A 266 -12.15 -12.05 3.42
CA ILE A 266 -11.11 -11.83 4.43
C ILE A 266 -11.47 -10.64 5.33
N TYR A 267 -12.01 -9.55 4.79
CA TYR A 267 -12.45 -8.41 5.61
C TYR A 267 -13.50 -8.82 6.63
N ARG A 268 -14.48 -9.65 6.25
CA ARG A 268 -15.46 -10.21 7.18
C ARG A 268 -14.81 -11.10 8.24
N GLU A 269 -13.82 -11.91 7.88
CA GLU A 269 -13.05 -12.72 8.85
C GLU A 269 -12.20 -11.88 9.81
N VAL A 270 -11.75 -10.69 9.41
CA VAL A 270 -11.01 -9.77 10.29
C VAL A 270 -11.96 -9.06 11.25
N GLU A 271 -13.13 -8.66 10.77
CA GLU A 271 -14.16 -7.97 11.57
C GLU A 271 -14.68 -8.85 12.71
N THR A 272 -14.80 -10.17 12.49
CA THR A 272 -15.20 -11.12 13.54
C THR A 272 -14.10 -11.37 14.59
N LEU A 273 -12.82 -11.20 14.23
CA LEU A 273 -11.69 -11.40 15.13
C LEU A 273 -11.32 -10.14 15.93
N MET A 274 -11.76 -8.95 15.50
CA MET A 274 -11.51 -7.68 16.19
C MET A 274 -12.74 -6.76 16.12
N PRO A 275 -13.81 -7.06 16.88
CA PRO A 275 -14.99 -6.21 16.93
C PRO A 275 -14.61 -4.82 17.49
N GLY A 276 -14.67 -3.79 16.64
CA GLY A 276 -14.41 -2.39 17.01
C GLY A 276 -13.14 -1.74 16.45
N ALA A 277 -12.34 -2.42 15.62
CA ALA A 277 -11.15 -1.82 15.00
C ALA A 277 -11.45 -0.86 13.82
N THR A 278 -12.72 -0.73 13.42
CA THR A 278 -13.20 0.20 12.40
C THR A 278 -14.32 1.05 12.99
N GLY A 279 -13.93 2.08 13.74
CA GLY A 279 -14.75 3.22 14.15
C GLY A 279 -13.96 4.49 13.95
#